data_AF-A0A349CW47-F1
#
_entry.id   AF-A0A349CW47-F1
#
_cell.length_a   1.000
_cell.length_b   1.000
_cell.length_c   1.000
_cell.angle_alpha   90.00
_cell.angle_beta   90.00
_cell.angle_gamma   90.00
#
_symmetry.space_group_name_H-M   'P 1'
#
loop_
_entity.id
_entity.type
_entity.pdbx_description
1 polymer ?
#
loop_
_entity_poly.entity_id
_entity_poly.type
_entity_poly.pdbx_seq_one_letter_code
_entity_poly.pdbx_strand_id
1 'polypeptide(L)'
;LGEALRRINEGAAMIRSKGEAGTGDVSEATKHIRKITSEINALRSMTRDELYVAAKDLQAPYELVAEVAETGTLPVVLFVAGGVATPADAAMMMQMGADGVFVGSGIFKSGNPAERAAAIVKATTFYDDPKVIADVSRGLGDAMVGINVADLPAPHRLAERGW
;
A
#
# COMPACT_ATOMS: atom_id res chain seq x y z
N LEU A 1 5.23 -2.70 -9.68
CA LEU A 1 6.51 -3.38 -9.35
C LEU A 1 7.71 -2.64 -9.93
N GLY A 2 7.75 -2.35 -11.24
CA GLY A 2 8.93 -1.74 -11.87
C GLY A 2 9.43 -0.46 -11.19
N GLU A 3 8.53 0.46 -10.82
CA GLU A 3 8.91 1.65 -10.05
C GLU A 3 9.56 1.29 -8.70
N ALA A 4 9.00 0.33 -7.96
CA ALA A 4 9.56 -0.11 -6.68
C ALA A 4 10.98 -0.66 -6.83
N LEU A 5 11.22 -1.50 -7.86
CA LEU A 5 12.55 -2.07 -8.11
C LEU A 5 13.57 -1.00 -8.52
N ARG A 6 13.16 0.00 -9.30
CA ARG A 6 14.02 1.15 -9.62
C ARG A 6 14.42 1.94 -8.38
N ARG A 7 13.47 2.18 -7.46
CA ARG A 7 13.75 2.86 -6.19
C ARG A 7 14.69 2.03 -5.29
N ILE A 8 14.50 0.71 -5.23
CA ILE A 8 15.39 -0.19 -4.49
C ILE A 8 16.81 -0.14 -5.07
N ASN A 9 16.94 -0.17 -6.40
CA ASN A 9 18.23 -0.01 -7.07
C ASN A 9 18.92 1.33 -6.79
N GLU A 10 18.15 2.39 -6.54
CA GLU A 10 18.66 3.70 -6.12
C GLU A 10 19.02 3.77 -4.61
N GLY A 11 18.85 2.67 -3.87
CA GLY A 11 19.20 2.57 -2.45
C GLY A 11 18.02 2.75 -1.49
N ALA A 12 16.77 2.68 -1.96
CA ALA A 12 15.62 2.69 -1.07
C ALA A 12 15.58 1.42 -0.20
N ALA A 13 15.67 1.60 1.12
CA ALA A 13 15.60 0.52 2.11
C ALA A 13 14.15 0.15 2.52
N MET A 14 13.16 0.84 1.96
CA MET A 14 11.74 0.66 2.23
C MET A 14 10.92 1.20 1.06
N ILE A 15 9.82 0.53 0.72
CA ILE A 15 8.85 0.97 -0.28
C ILE A 15 7.51 1.23 0.40
N ARG A 16 6.77 2.21 -0.13
CA ARG A 16 5.35 2.38 0.19
C ARG A 16 4.52 2.61 -1.08
N SER A 17 3.23 2.27 -1.05
CA SER A 17 2.32 2.76 -2.08
C SER A 17 2.25 4.30 -2.06
N LYS A 18 1.97 4.90 -3.21
CA LYS A 18 1.65 6.33 -3.28
C LYS A 18 0.26 6.59 -2.69
N GLY A 19 -0.72 5.83 -3.21
CA GLY A 19 -2.14 6.05 -2.97
C GLY A 19 -2.55 7.48 -3.35
N GLU A 20 -3.70 7.93 -2.86
CA GLU A 20 -4.08 9.35 -2.93
C GLU A 20 -4.12 9.89 -1.50
N ALA A 21 -3.15 10.72 -1.14
CA ALA A 21 -3.02 11.20 0.23
C ALA A 21 -4.00 12.35 0.50
N GLY A 22 -4.64 12.33 1.67
CA GLY A 22 -5.57 13.40 2.07
C GLY A 22 -7.02 13.23 1.61
N THR A 23 -7.33 12.19 0.83
CA THR A 23 -8.69 11.90 0.37
C THR A 23 -9.52 11.07 1.33
N GLY A 24 -8.88 10.26 2.18
CA GLY A 24 -9.61 9.24 2.96
C GLY A 24 -10.19 8.12 2.07
N ASP A 25 -9.69 7.98 0.85
CA ASP A 25 -10.10 6.95 -0.12
C ASP A 25 -8.94 5.99 -0.42
N VAL A 26 -9.10 4.73 -0.02
CA VAL A 26 -8.10 3.65 -0.16
C VAL A 26 -8.05 3.01 -1.54
N SER A 27 -8.86 3.45 -2.51
CA SER A 27 -8.93 2.84 -3.85
C SER A 27 -7.58 2.79 -4.57
N GLU A 28 -6.86 3.90 -4.65
CA GLU A 28 -5.53 3.93 -5.31
C GLU A 28 -4.48 3.14 -4.52
N ALA A 29 -4.53 3.15 -3.19
CA ALA A 29 -3.66 2.30 -2.36
C ALA A 29 -3.90 0.80 -2.65
N THR A 30 -5.17 0.40 -2.71
CA THR A 30 -5.62 -0.96 -3.04
C THR A 30 -5.18 -1.38 -4.44
N LYS A 31 -5.30 -0.48 -5.43
CA LYS A 31 -4.85 -0.70 -6.80
C LYS A 31 -3.34 -0.92 -6.86
N HIS A 32 -2.55 -0.11 -6.15
CA HIS A 32 -1.09 -0.24 -6.13
C HIS A 32 -0.63 -1.57 -5.52
N ILE A 33 -1.14 -1.94 -4.33
CA ILE A 33 -0.72 -3.20 -3.69
C ILE A 33 -1.12 -4.41 -4.53
N ARG A 34 -2.34 -4.43 -5.08
CA ARG A 34 -2.77 -5.50 -6.00
C ARG A 34 -1.90 -5.59 -7.25
N LYS A 35 -1.53 -4.46 -7.85
CA LYS A 35 -0.65 -4.43 -9.01
C LYS A 35 0.74 -4.98 -8.68
N ILE A 36 1.32 -4.58 -7.56
CA ILE A 36 2.62 -5.09 -7.10
C ILE A 36 2.54 -6.61 -6.88
N THR A 37 1.58 -7.09 -6.10
CA THR A 37 1.42 -8.52 -5.80
C THR A 37 1.15 -9.35 -7.06
N SER A 38 0.33 -8.84 -7.99
CA SER A 38 0.06 -9.52 -9.26
C SER A 38 1.31 -9.62 -10.14
N GLU A 39 2.10 -8.55 -10.24
CA GLU A 39 3.34 -8.54 -11.01
C GLU A 39 4.39 -9.47 -10.39
N ILE A 40 4.50 -9.51 -9.05
CA ILE A 40 5.36 -10.47 -8.34
C ILE A 40 4.93 -11.91 -8.65
N ASN A 41 3.64 -12.22 -8.54
CA ASN A 41 3.14 -13.56 -8.84
C ASN A 41 3.37 -13.97 -10.30
N ALA A 42 3.29 -13.03 -11.24
CA ALA A 42 3.63 -13.28 -12.63
C ALA A 42 5.13 -13.63 -12.78
N LEU A 43 6.04 -12.87 -12.16
CA LEU A 43 7.47 -13.18 -12.17
C LEU A 43 7.78 -14.57 -11.60
N ARG A 44 7.11 -14.98 -10.52
CA ARG A 44 7.29 -16.33 -9.91
C ARG A 44 6.95 -17.48 -10.86
N SER A 45 6.08 -17.24 -11.83
CA SER A 45 5.68 -18.25 -12.82
C SER A 45 6.56 -18.29 -14.08
N MET A 46 7.50 -17.35 -14.22
CA MET A 46 8.38 -17.24 -15.38
C MET A 46 9.62 -18.12 -15.25
N THR A 47 10.11 -18.57 -16.41
CA THR A 47 11.43 -19.20 -16.54
C THR A 47 12.55 -18.16 -16.43
N ARG A 48 13.78 -18.61 -16.15
CA ARG A 48 14.94 -17.73 -16.02
C ARG A 48 15.21 -16.87 -17.27
N ASP A 49 14.88 -17.39 -18.44
CA ASP A 49 15.08 -16.70 -19.72
C ASP A 49 14.03 -15.59 -19.92
N GLU A 50 12.76 -15.86 -19.57
CA GLU A 50 11.68 -14.87 -19.62
C GLU A 50 11.94 -13.68 -18.67
N LEU A 51 12.63 -13.91 -17.56
CA LEU A 51 12.97 -12.85 -16.60
C LEU A 51 13.85 -11.74 -17.19
N TYR A 52 14.66 -12.01 -18.22
CA TYR A 52 15.43 -10.95 -18.89
C TYR A 52 14.53 -9.97 -19.62
N VAL A 53 13.49 -10.47 -20.29
CA VAL A 53 12.48 -9.63 -20.96
C VAL A 53 11.67 -8.87 -19.92
N ALA A 54 11.23 -9.55 -18.85
CA ALA A 54 10.50 -8.91 -17.77
C ALA A 54 11.31 -7.78 -17.11
N ALA A 55 12.62 -7.98 -16.88
CA ALA A 55 13.51 -6.96 -16.33
C ALA A 55 13.63 -5.74 -17.25
N LYS A 56 13.71 -5.97 -18.56
CA LYS A 56 13.70 -4.90 -19.57
C LYS A 56 12.40 -4.09 -19.54
N ASP A 57 11.26 -4.76 -19.51
CA ASP A 57 9.93 -4.12 -19.52
C ASP A 57 9.65 -3.37 -18.22
N LEU A 58 10.06 -3.94 -17.09
CA LEU A 58 10.02 -3.29 -15.78
C LEU A 58 11.06 -2.16 -15.63
N GLN A 59 11.99 -2.05 -16.58
CA GLN A 59 13.14 -1.15 -16.52
C GLN A 59 13.89 -1.26 -15.18
N ALA A 60 14.13 -2.49 -14.74
CA ALA A 60 14.72 -2.81 -13.44
C ALA A 60 15.94 -3.73 -13.61
N PRO A 61 16.91 -3.71 -12.68
CA PRO A 61 18.04 -4.64 -12.73
C PRO A 61 17.59 -6.10 -12.71
N TYR A 62 18.19 -6.92 -13.57
CA TYR A 62 17.87 -8.35 -13.67
C TYR A 62 18.00 -9.07 -12.33
N GLU A 63 19.07 -8.82 -11.58
CA GLU A 63 19.31 -9.49 -10.29
C GLU A 63 18.17 -9.24 -9.29
N LEU A 64 17.66 -8.00 -9.21
CA LEU A 64 16.51 -7.69 -8.35
C LEU A 64 15.22 -8.37 -8.83
N VAL A 65 15.02 -8.45 -10.14
CA VAL A 65 13.85 -9.14 -10.72
C VAL A 65 13.93 -10.64 -10.47
N ALA A 66 15.11 -11.23 -10.59
CA ALA A 66 15.36 -12.65 -10.32
C ALA A 66 15.17 -12.97 -8.83
N GLU A 67 15.69 -12.14 -7.92
CA GLU A 67 15.49 -12.30 -6.47
C GLU A 67 13.99 -12.26 -6.11
N VAL A 68 13.23 -11.31 -6.68
CA VAL A 68 11.78 -11.21 -6.44
C VAL A 68 11.01 -12.40 -7.03
N ALA A 69 11.42 -12.90 -8.19
CA ALA A 69 10.84 -14.10 -8.80
C ALA A 69 11.08 -15.36 -7.95
N GLU A 70 12.26 -15.48 -7.35
CA GLU A 70 12.65 -16.60 -6.50
C GLU A 70 11.97 -16.55 -5.12
N THR A 71 12.05 -15.40 -4.44
CA THR A 71 11.53 -15.22 -3.07
C THR A 71 10.03 -15.01 -3.03
N GLY A 72 9.44 -14.47 -4.09
CA GLY A 72 8.04 -14.08 -4.14
C GLY A 72 7.69 -12.85 -3.29
N THR A 73 8.69 -12.07 -2.88
CA THR A 73 8.53 -10.85 -2.07
C THR A 73 9.50 -9.77 -2.53
N LEU A 74 9.28 -8.52 -2.13
CA LEU A 74 10.30 -7.48 -2.29
C LEU A 74 11.46 -7.72 -1.29
N PRO A 75 12.71 -7.37 -1.63
CA PRO A 75 13.86 -7.47 -0.72
C PRO A 75 13.87 -6.38 0.38
N VAL A 76 12.82 -5.54 0.42
CA VAL A 76 12.61 -4.48 1.41
C VAL A 76 11.16 -4.46 1.84
N VAL A 77 10.90 -3.87 3.01
CA VAL A 77 9.57 -3.67 3.58
C VAL A 77 8.65 -2.89 2.63
N LEU A 78 7.42 -3.37 2.45
CA LEU A 78 6.34 -2.76 1.68
C LEU A 78 5.21 -2.27 2.59
N PHE A 79 5.13 -0.97 2.82
CA PHE A 79 3.98 -0.38 3.49
C PHE A 79 2.93 0.11 2.51
N VAL A 80 1.69 0.24 2.97
CA VAL A 80 0.65 0.95 2.23
C VAL A 80 0.44 2.35 2.79
N ALA A 81 0.38 3.34 1.91
CA ALA A 81 0.06 4.72 2.22
C ALA A 81 -0.97 5.30 1.24
N GLY A 82 -1.67 6.34 1.71
CA GLY A 82 -2.71 7.06 0.98
C GLY A 82 -4.10 6.46 1.24
N GLY A 83 -5.06 7.32 1.57
CA GLY A 83 -6.46 6.91 1.75
C GLY A 83 -6.86 6.26 3.07
N VAL A 84 -5.95 5.62 3.82
CA VAL A 84 -6.31 4.89 5.06
C VAL A 84 -6.94 5.84 6.08
N ALA A 85 -8.22 5.61 6.43
CA ALA A 85 -8.99 6.47 7.33
C ALA A 85 -9.71 5.72 8.45
N THR A 86 -9.86 4.41 8.33
CA THR A 86 -10.57 3.56 9.28
C THR A 86 -9.74 2.36 9.74
N PRO A 87 -10.09 1.71 10.87
CA PRO A 87 -9.46 0.45 11.27
C PRO A 87 -9.66 -0.66 10.22
N ALA A 88 -10.81 -0.69 9.55
CA ALA A 88 -11.10 -1.66 8.49
C ALA A 88 -10.17 -1.47 7.28
N ASP A 89 -9.90 -0.22 6.87
CA ASP A 89 -8.93 0.08 5.83
C ASP A 89 -7.54 -0.45 6.17
N ALA A 90 -7.09 -0.17 7.40
CA ALA A 90 -5.78 -0.60 7.88
C ALA A 90 -5.65 -2.13 7.87
N ALA A 91 -6.65 -2.84 8.42
CA ALA A 91 -6.68 -4.29 8.41
C ALA A 91 -6.72 -4.86 6.98
N MET A 92 -7.53 -4.28 6.09
CA MET A 92 -7.63 -4.70 4.69
C MET A 92 -6.28 -4.59 3.98
N MET A 93 -5.50 -3.53 4.22
CA MET A 93 -4.18 -3.39 3.61
C MET A 93 -3.20 -4.47 4.08
N MET A 94 -3.22 -4.81 5.36
CA MET A 94 -2.43 -5.92 5.90
C MET A 94 -2.85 -7.27 5.28
N GLN A 95 -4.15 -7.54 5.18
CA GLN A 95 -4.69 -8.75 4.53
C GLN A 95 -4.30 -8.87 3.05
N MET A 96 -4.01 -7.75 2.38
CA MET A 96 -3.54 -7.73 0.99
C MET A 96 -2.02 -7.94 0.85
N GLY A 97 -1.30 -8.16 1.96
CA GLY A 97 0.13 -8.43 1.98
C GLY A 97 1.02 -7.21 2.23
N ALA A 98 0.48 -6.16 2.86
CA ALA A 98 1.31 -5.06 3.35
C ALA A 98 2.05 -5.47 4.63
N ASP A 99 3.27 -4.97 4.80
CA ASP A 99 4.05 -5.13 6.04
C ASP A 99 3.67 -4.06 7.09
N GLY A 100 2.87 -3.08 6.71
CA GLY A 100 2.42 -1.99 7.57
C GLY A 100 1.64 -0.93 6.81
N VAL A 101 1.10 0.06 7.55
CA VAL A 101 0.32 1.16 6.98
C VAL A 101 0.81 2.52 7.47
N PHE A 102 0.79 3.52 6.59
CA PHE A 102 0.97 4.93 6.91
C PHE A 102 -0.38 5.63 6.99
N VAL A 103 -0.61 6.33 8.09
CA VAL A 103 -1.84 7.09 8.31
C VAL A 103 -1.51 8.51 8.74
N GLY A 104 -2.08 9.49 8.03
CA GLY A 104 -1.94 10.91 8.33
C GLY A 104 -3.30 11.57 8.57
N SER A 105 -3.91 12.08 7.50
CA SER A 105 -5.21 12.77 7.56
C SER A 105 -6.33 11.92 8.18
N GLY A 106 -6.30 10.61 7.97
CA GLY A 106 -7.28 9.67 8.53
C GLY A 106 -7.41 9.75 10.05
N ILE A 107 -6.32 10.07 10.74
CA ILE A 107 -6.30 10.26 12.20
C ILE A 107 -6.58 11.72 12.54
N PHE A 108 -5.76 12.65 12.06
CA PHE A 108 -5.74 14.03 12.55
C PHE A 108 -6.88 14.92 12.03
N LYS A 109 -7.61 14.49 11.00
CA LYS A 109 -8.82 15.18 10.52
C LYS A 109 -10.12 14.50 10.97
N SER A 110 -10.05 13.58 11.93
CA SER A 110 -11.22 12.90 12.51
C SER A 110 -11.74 13.61 13.77
N GLY A 111 -12.94 13.26 14.21
CA GLY A 111 -13.55 13.82 15.42
C GLY A 111 -12.88 13.38 16.73
N ASN A 112 -12.23 12.21 16.75
CA ASN A 112 -11.46 11.73 17.91
C ASN A 112 -10.11 11.10 17.49
N PRO A 113 -9.06 11.92 17.25
CA PRO A 113 -7.78 11.44 16.75
C PRO A 113 -7.09 10.43 17.66
N ALA A 114 -7.18 10.58 18.99
CA ALA A 114 -6.51 9.71 19.93
C ALA A 114 -7.10 8.28 19.91
N GLU A 115 -8.42 8.16 20.01
CA GLU A 115 -9.09 6.86 19.93
C GLU A 115 -8.92 6.23 18.55
N ARG A 116 -9.00 7.03 17.48
CA ARG A 116 -8.80 6.53 16.12
C ARG A 116 -7.39 6.02 15.88
N ALA A 117 -6.37 6.71 16.37
CA ALA A 117 -4.99 6.24 16.28
C ALA A 117 -4.82 4.89 17.00
N ALA A 118 -5.32 4.77 18.23
CA ALA A 118 -5.28 3.52 18.99
C ALA A 118 -6.02 2.39 18.28
N ALA A 119 -7.20 2.68 17.70
CA ALA A 119 -7.99 1.71 16.95
C ALA A 119 -7.29 1.24 15.67
N ILE A 120 -6.67 2.15 14.92
CA ILE A 120 -5.90 1.81 13.71
C ILE A 120 -4.71 0.94 14.08
N VAL A 121 -3.91 1.31 15.09
CA VAL A 121 -2.77 0.50 15.53
C VAL A 121 -3.21 -0.91 15.92
N LYS A 122 -4.31 -1.02 16.68
CA LYS A 122 -4.85 -2.31 17.10
C LYS A 122 -5.38 -3.12 15.92
N ALA A 123 -6.07 -2.51 14.96
CA ALA A 123 -6.53 -3.20 13.75
C ALA A 123 -5.38 -3.61 12.81
N THR A 124 -4.29 -2.83 12.72
CA THR A 124 -3.08 -3.23 11.99
C THR A 124 -2.41 -4.44 12.65
N THR A 125 -2.43 -4.51 13.98
CA THR A 125 -1.81 -5.62 14.73
C THR A 125 -2.63 -6.91 14.66
N PHE A 126 -3.95 -6.81 14.76
CA PHE A 126 -4.90 -7.93 14.77
C PHE A 126 -5.75 -7.95 13.50
N TYR A 127 -5.10 -7.74 12.35
CA TYR A 127 -5.78 -7.54 11.07
C TYR A 127 -6.55 -8.77 10.56
N ASP A 128 -6.31 -9.94 11.13
CA ASP A 128 -6.95 -11.22 10.82
C ASP A 128 -8.03 -11.61 11.85
N ASP A 129 -8.21 -10.83 12.92
CA ASP A 129 -9.27 -11.04 13.92
C ASP A 129 -10.47 -10.12 13.63
N PRO A 130 -11.54 -10.63 12.99
CA PRO A 130 -12.72 -9.81 12.65
C PRO A 130 -13.44 -9.27 13.88
N LYS A 131 -13.35 -9.95 15.04
CA LYS A 131 -13.96 -9.49 16.29
C LYS A 131 -13.19 -8.29 16.82
N VAL A 132 -11.86 -8.35 16.86
CA VAL A 132 -11.04 -7.19 17.28
C VAL A 132 -11.29 -6.01 16.36
N ILE A 133 -11.30 -6.20 15.04
CA ILE A 133 -11.57 -5.13 14.07
C ILE A 133 -12.94 -4.51 14.31
N ALA A 134 -13.98 -5.32 14.51
CA ALA A 134 -15.33 -4.84 14.79
C ALA A 134 -15.39 -4.08 16.12
N ASP A 135 -14.71 -4.57 17.16
CA ASP A 135 -14.70 -3.97 18.48
C ASP A 135 -14.01 -2.60 18.48
N VAL A 136 -12.84 -2.49 17.84
CA VAL A 136 -12.08 -1.22 17.77
C VAL A 136 -12.68 -0.21 16.79
N SER A 137 -13.58 -0.63 15.91
CA SER A 137 -14.27 0.26 14.98
C SER A 137 -15.47 0.99 15.61
N ARG A 138 -15.85 0.66 16.84
CA ARG A 138 -16.98 1.29 17.54
C ARG A 138 -16.56 2.57 18.25
N GLY A 139 -17.48 3.53 18.33
CA GLY A 139 -17.33 4.72 19.18
C GLY A 139 -16.31 5.76 18.70
N LEU A 140 -15.71 5.61 17.51
CA LEU A 140 -14.61 6.46 17.03
C LEU A 140 -15.00 7.90 16.62
N GLY A 141 -16.25 8.29 16.84
CA GLY A 141 -16.83 9.54 16.36
C GLY A 141 -16.77 9.69 14.83
N ASP A 142 -16.89 10.93 14.38
CA ASP A 142 -16.89 11.25 12.95
C ASP A 142 -15.54 10.92 12.29
N ALA A 143 -15.60 10.26 11.14
CA ALA A 143 -14.45 10.08 10.28
C ALA A 143 -14.05 11.40 9.61
N MET A 144 -12.84 11.44 9.04
CA MET A 144 -12.50 12.57 8.17
C MET A 144 -13.47 12.64 6.99
N VAL A 145 -13.78 13.85 6.53
CA VAL A 145 -14.56 14.03 5.30
C VAL A 145 -13.74 13.55 4.12
N GLY A 146 -14.26 12.53 3.42
CA GLY A 146 -13.62 11.95 2.26
C GLY A 146 -13.74 12.83 1.02
N ILE A 147 -12.76 12.74 0.13
CA ILE A 147 -12.79 13.33 -1.21
C ILE A 147 -12.67 12.18 -2.20
N ASN A 148 -13.63 12.04 -3.10
CA ASN A 148 -13.56 11.01 -4.13
C ASN A 148 -12.38 11.29 -5.06
N VAL A 149 -11.52 10.29 -5.28
CA VAL A 149 -10.35 10.40 -6.16
C VAL A 149 -10.74 10.77 -7.59
N ALA A 150 -11.92 10.34 -8.06
CA ALA A 150 -12.43 10.67 -9.40
C ALA A 150 -12.66 12.17 -9.60
N ASP A 151 -12.96 12.89 -8.52
CA ASP A 151 -13.29 14.33 -8.55
C ASP A 151 -12.03 15.21 -8.44
N LEU A 152 -10.86 14.61 -8.18
CA LEU A 152 -9.57 15.32 -8.15
C LEU A 152 -9.04 15.55 -9.58
N PRO A 153 -8.76 16.81 -9.98
CA PRO A 153 -8.13 17.10 -11.26
C PRO A 153 -6.75 16.44 -11.35
N ALA A 154 -6.41 15.89 -12.51
CA ALA A 154 -5.16 15.15 -12.74
C ALA A 154 -3.88 15.83 -12.22
N PRO A 155 -3.67 17.16 -12.36
CA PRO A 155 -2.47 17.83 -11.84
C PRO A 155 -2.29 17.71 -10.30
N HIS A 156 -3.37 17.46 -9.57
CA HIS A 156 -3.38 17.35 -8.12
C HIS A 156 -3.28 15.91 -7.63
N ARG A 157 -3.40 14.90 -8.51
CA ARG A 157 -3.33 13.49 -8.11
C ARG A 157 -1.91 13.11 -7.76
N LEU A 158 -1.72 12.64 -6.54
CA LEU A 158 -0.43 12.17 -6.03
C LEU A 158 -0.10 10.77 -6.53
N ALA A 159 -1.12 9.95 -6.79
CA ALA A 159 -0.94 8.57 -7.29
C ALA A 159 -0.19 8.52 -8.63
N GLU A 160 -0.40 9.52 -9.49
CA GLU A 160 0.14 9.57 -10.86
C GLU A 160 1.50 10.29 -10.95
N ARG A 161 2.00 10.89 -9.87
CA ARG A 161 3.28 11.64 -9.88
C ARG A 161 4.47 10.69 -9.85
N GLY A 162 5.51 10.99 -10.63
CA GLY A 162 6.79 10.28 -10.60
C GLY A 162 6.98 9.31 -11.79
N TRP A 163 7.82 8.30 -11.57
CA TRP A 163 8.22 7.28 -12.56
C TRP A 163 7.30 6.06 -12.58
#